data_AF-A0A9Q9DTL5-F1
#
_entry.id   AF-A0A9Q9DTL5-F1
#
_cell.length_a   1.000
_cell.length_b   1.000
_cell.length_c   1.000
_cell.angle_alpha   90.00
_cell.angle_beta   90.00
_cell.angle_gamma   90.00
#
_symmetry.space_group_name_H-M   'P 1'
#
loop_
_entity.id
_entity.type
_entity.pdbx_description
1 polymer ?
#
loop_
_entity_poly.entity_id
_entity_poly.type
_entity_poly.pdbx_seq_one_letter_code
_entity_poly.pdbx_strand_id
1 'polypeptide(L)'
;MAARSRSPGFGDVNNINLNRLLSRLDRIVLADPSPELRKSSYERARVSANIEHARTLLLNLEHSASTIPSKSKKAELQTDLQHKRELIKQLNQRIYELNQLDDTESNASVDSDEEDADEFPSYAPRVKTEAGRDVSGSGGNNEAFQTAAQGLASELRRRGKPEADVAGSGAQAASGNSLFPSKPTTTTGESPHAQAEALLSYERNEQETLTTSLLDMAKLLKQQSINFSNTLEGDKNVVDRALAGLDKNTLNMDAASKRMSTLRKMTEGKGWWDRMKLYGMIGGLWLIAFLIVFVGPKVRF
;
A
#
# COMPACT_ATOMS: atom_id res chain seq x y z
N MET A 1 35.57 11.87 33.44
CA MET A 1 35.57 11.06 32.20
C MET A 1 34.14 10.93 31.72
N ALA A 2 33.75 11.69 30.70
CA ALA A 2 32.39 11.66 30.16
C ALA A 2 32.23 10.46 29.22
N ALA A 3 31.29 9.57 29.52
CA ALA A 3 30.90 8.47 28.66
C ALA A 3 30.30 9.04 27.36
N ARG A 4 31.00 8.90 26.23
CA ARG A 4 30.44 9.22 24.92
C ARG A 4 29.28 8.24 24.65
N SER A 5 28.05 8.74 24.63
CA SER A 5 26.90 8.03 24.10
C SER A 5 27.17 7.73 22.63
N ARG A 6 27.33 6.44 22.32
CA ARG A 6 27.49 5.95 20.95
C ARG A 6 26.16 6.16 20.24
N SER A 7 26.13 6.94 19.17
CA SER A 7 24.93 7.06 18.33
C SER A 7 24.57 5.65 17.81
N PRO A 8 23.29 5.27 17.85
CA PRO A 8 22.86 3.97 17.32
C PRO A 8 23.17 3.93 15.82
N GLY A 9 23.85 2.88 15.38
CA GLY A 9 24.17 2.69 13.98
C GLY A 9 22.89 2.45 13.17
N PHE A 10 22.92 2.74 11.87
CA PHE A 10 21.80 2.47 10.96
C PHE A 10 21.29 1.01 11.04
N GLY A 11 22.19 0.04 11.29
CA GLY A 11 21.84 -1.35 11.52
C GLY A 11 21.01 -1.59 12.80
N ASP A 12 21.25 -0.82 13.87
CA ASP A 12 20.53 -0.96 15.13
C ASP A 12 19.09 -0.44 15.00
N VAL A 13 18.90 0.66 14.26
CA VAL A 13 17.58 1.24 14.00
C VAL A 13 16.71 0.29 13.17
N ASN A 14 17.28 -0.31 12.12
CA ASN A 14 16.59 -1.30 11.29
C ASN A 14 16.21 -2.55 12.09
N ASN A 15 17.06 -2.99 13.03
CA ASN A 15 16.78 -4.14 13.88
C ASN A 15 15.61 -3.86 14.84
N ILE A 16 15.60 -2.70 15.48
CA ILE A 16 14.51 -2.27 16.37
C ILE A 16 13.19 -2.15 15.60
N ASN A 17 13.23 -1.56 14.40
CA ASN A 17 12.04 -1.43 13.56
C ASN A 17 11.50 -2.78 13.12
N LEU A 18 12.37 -3.70 12.71
CA LEU A 18 11.98 -5.07 12.35
C LEU A 18 11.36 -5.81 13.54
N ASN A 19 11.95 -5.74 14.74
CA ASN A 19 11.40 -6.38 15.93
C ASN A 19 10.00 -5.88 16.27
N ARG A 20 9.79 -4.56 16.25
CA ARG A 20 8.46 -3.96 16.52
C ARG A 20 7.43 -4.35 15.47
N LEU A 21 7.85 -4.41 14.21
CA LEU A 21 6.98 -4.80 13.10
C LEU A 21 6.60 -6.28 13.24
N LEU A 22 7.57 -7.17 13.48
CA LEU A 22 7.32 -8.59 13.69
C LEU A 22 6.43 -8.86 14.90
N SER A 23 6.66 -8.21 16.05
CA SER A 23 5.78 -8.37 17.22
C SER A 23 4.35 -7.92 16.95
N ARG A 24 4.17 -6.88 16.12
CA ARG A 24 2.84 -6.41 15.73
C ARG A 24 2.16 -7.39 14.76
N LEU A 25 2.91 -7.90 13.78
CA LEU A 25 2.39 -8.89 12.82
C LEU A 25 2.04 -10.19 13.52
N ASP A 26 2.89 -10.68 14.41
CA ASP A 26 2.63 -11.85 15.25
C ASP A 26 1.35 -11.69 16.05
N ARG A 27 1.16 -10.54 16.72
CA ARG A 27 -0.08 -10.27 17.46
C ARG A 27 -1.33 -10.24 16.57
N ILE A 28 -1.24 -9.64 15.39
CA ILE A 28 -2.39 -9.45 14.47
C ILE A 28 -2.75 -10.73 13.70
N VAL A 29 -1.76 -11.59 13.41
CA VAL A 29 -1.94 -12.74 12.51
C VAL A 29 -1.96 -14.06 13.27
N LEU A 30 -1.10 -14.23 14.29
CA LEU A 30 -0.89 -15.48 15.01
C LEU A 30 -1.61 -15.50 16.37
N ALA A 31 -1.48 -14.45 17.18
CA ALA A 31 -2.03 -14.43 18.54
C ALA A 31 -3.53 -14.11 18.59
N ASP A 32 -3.98 -13.06 17.90
CA ASP A 32 -5.39 -12.68 17.77
C ASP A 32 -5.73 -12.56 16.28
N PRO A 33 -6.10 -13.66 15.59
CA PRO A 33 -6.54 -13.58 14.20
C PRO A 33 -7.83 -12.76 14.16
N SER A 34 -7.69 -11.47 13.86
CA SER A 34 -8.83 -10.56 13.90
C SER A 34 -9.89 -11.04 12.90
N PRO A 35 -11.18 -11.05 13.28
CA PRO A 35 -12.25 -11.45 12.36
C PRO A 35 -12.27 -10.57 11.11
N GLU A 36 -11.76 -9.34 11.21
CA GLU A 36 -11.61 -8.42 10.08
C GLU A 36 -10.55 -8.86 9.08
N LEU A 37 -9.46 -9.48 9.54
CA LEU A 37 -8.45 -10.05 8.63
C LEU A 37 -9.02 -11.24 7.85
N ARG A 38 -10.01 -11.95 8.41
CA ARG A 38 -10.72 -13.02 7.70
C ARG A 38 -11.75 -12.49 6.69
N LYS A 39 -12.39 -11.36 6.97
CA LYS A 39 -13.49 -10.82 6.17
C LYS A 39 -13.07 -9.79 5.12
N SER A 40 -11.95 -9.10 5.34
CA SER A 40 -11.52 -7.99 4.49
C SER A 40 -10.26 -8.36 3.70
N SER A 41 -10.42 -8.53 2.39
CA SER A 41 -9.31 -8.74 1.45
C SER A 41 -8.31 -7.57 1.48
N TYR A 42 -8.77 -6.35 1.74
CA TYR A 42 -7.94 -5.17 1.87
C TYR A 42 -6.99 -5.26 3.07
N GLU A 43 -7.46 -5.71 4.23
CA GLU A 43 -6.60 -5.89 5.41
C GLU A 43 -5.60 -7.04 5.19
N ARG A 44 -5.99 -8.12 4.47
CA ARG A 44 -5.04 -9.18 4.05
C ARG A 44 -3.94 -8.62 3.14
N ALA A 45 -4.27 -7.77 2.18
CA ALA A 45 -3.31 -7.11 1.30
C ALA A 45 -2.40 -6.11 2.03
N ARG A 46 -2.94 -5.40 3.03
CA ARG A 46 -2.16 -4.50 3.88
C ARG A 46 -1.14 -5.27 4.73
N VAL A 47 -1.56 -6.39 5.31
CA VAL A 47 -0.68 -7.25 6.11
C VAL A 47 0.38 -7.92 5.22
N SER A 48 0.04 -8.38 4.01
CA SER A 48 1.03 -8.92 3.07
C SER A 48 2.08 -7.89 2.68
N ALA A 49 1.69 -6.64 2.39
CA ALA A 49 2.64 -5.55 2.12
C ALA A 49 3.58 -5.27 3.31
N ASN A 50 3.06 -5.31 4.54
CA ASN A 50 3.89 -5.16 5.74
C ASN A 50 4.87 -6.32 5.92
N ILE A 51 4.47 -7.55 5.55
CA ILE A 51 5.36 -8.72 5.57
C ILE A 51 6.47 -8.60 4.52
N GLU A 52 6.17 -8.09 3.32
CA GLU A 52 7.20 -7.84 2.30
C GLU A 52 8.20 -6.77 2.76
N HIS A 53 7.72 -5.69 3.39
CA HIS A 53 8.60 -4.69 4.00
C HIS A 53 9.46 -5.28 5.14
N ALA A 54 8.93 -6.23 5.91
CA ALA A 54 9.72 -6.96 6.91
C ALA A 54 10.87 -7.76 6.26
N ARG A 55 10.62 -8.40 5.11
CA ARG A 55 11.65 -9.15 4.36
C ARG A 55 12.75 -8.24 3.83
N THR A 56 12.41 -7.07 3.30
CA THR A 56 13.43 -6.12 2.80
C THR A 56 14.30 -5.59 3.95
N LEU A 57 13.71 -5.29 5.11
CA LEU A 57 14.47 -4.93 6.31
C LEU A 57 15.38 -6.06 6.79
N LEU A 58 14.92 -7.31 6.75
CA LEU A 58 15.71 -8.48 7.12
C LEU A 58 16.91 -8.69 6.19
N LEU A 59 16.74 -8.53 4.88
CA LEU A 59 17.84 -8.59 3.90
C LEU A 59 18.88 -7.49 4.14
N ASN A 60 18.43 -6.26 4.41
CA ASN A 60 19.32 -5.14 4.74
C ASN A 60 20.10 -5.41 6.03
N LEU A 61 19.45 -6.01 7.03
CA LEU A 61 20.10 -6.40 8.27
C LEU A 61 21.12 -7.51 8.08
N GLU A 62 20.83 -8.51 7.25
CA GLU A 62 21.78 -9.57 6.91
C GLU A 62 23.01 -9.04 6.18
N HIS A 63 22.80 -8.14 5.23
CA HIS A 63 23.90 -7.48 4.54
C HIS A 63 24.74 -6.67 5.54
N SER A 64 24.11 -5.92 6.44
CA SER A 64 24.82 -5.17 7.49
C SER A 64 25.47 -6.06 8.56
N ALA A 65 24.93 -7.24 8.84
CA ALA A 65 25.50 -8.19 9.78
C ALA A 65 26.72 -8.92 9.17
N SER A 66 26.74 -9.09 7.85
CA SER A 66 27.86 -9.71 7.13
C SER A 66 29.16 -8.90 7.21
N THR A 67 29.06 -7.57 7.38
CA THR A 67 30.19 -6.64 7.45
C THR A 67 30.78 -6.52 8.87
N ILE A 68 30.18 -7.17 9.88
CA ILE A 68 30.65 -7.13 11.27
C ILE A 68 31.83 -8.10 11.47
N PRO A 69 33.00 -7.63 11.97
CA PRO A 69 34.21 -8.45 12.07
C PRO A 69 34.24 -9.42 13.26
N SER A 70 33.36 -9.25 14.27
CA SER A 70 33.35 -10.08 15.48
C SER A 70 32.60 -11.40 15.29
N LYS A 71 33.32 -12.54 15.38
CA LYS A 71 32.76 -13.90 15.17
C LYS A 71 31.63 -14.30 16.14
N SER A 72 31.76 -13.99 17.43
CA SER A 72 30.74 -14.36 18.44
C SER A 72 29.43 -13.59 18.21
N LYS A 73 29.49 -12.25 18.09
CA LYS A 73 28.30 -11.44 17.81
C LYS A 73 27.66 -11.78 16.46
N LYS A 74 28.47 -12.18 15.48
CA LYS A 74 27.97 -12.63 14.18
C LYS A 74 27.12 -13.90 14.31
N ALA A 75 27.53 -14.86 15.13
CA ALA A 75 26.77 -16.09 15.35
C ALA A 75 25.43 -15.80 16.06
N GLU A 76 25.43 -14.99 17.11
CA GLU A 76 24.21 -14.60 17.84
C GLU A 76 23.21 -13.84 16.94
N LEU A 77 23.69 -12.88 16.15
CA LEU A 77 22.86 -12.15 15.20
C LEU A 77 22.34 -13.06 14.08
N GLN A 78 23.12 -14.05 13.66
CA GLN A 78 22.70 -15.01 12.65
C GLN A 78 21.58 -15.92 13.16
N THR A 79 21.65 -16.38 14.41
CA THR A 79 20.57 -17.17 15.02
C THR A 79 19.29 -16.34 15.20
N ASP A 80 19.42 -15.07 15.59
CA ASP A 80 18.28 -14.15 15.70
C ASP A 80 17.63 -13.88 14.32
N LEU A 81 18.45 -13.65 13.30
CA LEU A 81 17.95 -13.46 11.92
C LEU A 81 17.29 -14.73 11.37
N GLN A 82 17.81 -15.93 11.70
CA GLN A 82 17.17 -17.20 11.34
C GLN A 82 15.80 -17.36 11.99
N HIS A 83 15.68 -17.08 13.30
CA HIS A 83 14.39 -17.10 13.99
C HIS A 83 13.39 -16.11 13.35
N LYS A 84 13.85 -14.91 12.99
CA LYS A 84 13.01 -13.92 12.28
C LYS A 84 12.59 -14.38 10.89
N ARG A 85 13.45 -15.07 10.14
CA ARG A 85 13.09 -15.68 8.85
C ARG A 85 11.99 -16.72 9.02
N GLU A 86 12.08 -17.57 10.03
CA GLU A 86 11.09 -18.61 10.31
C GLU A 86 9.73 -17.99 10.68
N LEU A 87 9.71 -16.98 11.56
CA LEU A 87 8.49 -16.24 11.89
C LEU A 87 7.86 -15.59 10.66
N ILE A 88 8.65 -14.94 9.79
CA ILE A 88 8.13 -14.34 8.55
C ILE A 88 7.53 -15.42 7.64
N LYS A 89 8.14 -16.59 7.54
CA LYS A 89 7.59 -17.71 6.74
C LYS A 89 6.24 -18.17 7.31
N GLN A 90 6.15 -18.34 8.62
CA GLN A 90 4.92 -18.74 9.29
C GLN A 90 3.80 -17.70 9.09
N LEU A 91 4.11 -16.41 9.22
CA LEU A 91 3.18 -15.32 8.96
C LEU A 91 2.66 -15.32 7.50
N ASN A 92 3.55 -15.55 6.54
CA ASN A 92 3.15 -15.64 5.13
C ASN A 92 2.25 -16.84 4.84
N GLN A 93 2.61 -18.01 5.38
CA GLN A 93 1.81 -19.23 5.23
C GLN A 93 0.40 -19.00 5.76
N ARG A 94 0.28 -18.36 6.93
CA ARG A 94 -1.02 -18.09 7.56
C ARG A 94 -1.89 -17.13 6.73
N ILE A 95 -1.29 -16.09 6.14
CA ILE A 95 -2.02 -15.16 5.26
C ILE A 95 -2.41 -15.85 3.94
N TYR A 96 -1.57 -16.72 3.41
CA TYR A 96 -1.86 -17.49 2.21
C TYR A 96 -3.03 -18.46 2.41
N GLU A 97 -3.08 -19.16 3.54
CA GLU A 97 -4.23 -19.97 3.94
C GLU A 97 -5.50 -19.13 4.06
N LEU A 98 -5.39 -17.93 4.65
CA LEU A 98 -6.55 -17.06 4.86
C LEU A 98 -7.11 -16.47 3.57
N ASN A 99 -6.26 -16.26 2.55
CA ASN A 99 -6.71 -15.88 1.21
C ASN A 99 -7.42 -17.05 0.50
N GLN A 100 -6.90 -18.28 0.60
CA GLN A 100 -7.56 -19.45 -0.01
C GLN A 100 -8.95 -19.73 0.57
N LEU A 101 -9.16 -19.50 1.86
CA LEU A 101 -10.46 -19.69 2.50
C LEU A 101 -11.52 -18.70 1.98
N ASP A 102 -11.12 -17.48 1.63
CA ASP A 102 -12.01 -16.46 1.02
C ASP A 102 -12.45 -16.85 -0.40
N ASP A 103 -11.51 -17.36 -1.19
CA ASP A 103 -11.80 -17.88 -2.54
C ASP A 103 -12.73 -19.10 -2.49
N THR A 104 -12.74 -19.85 -1.39
CA THR A 104 -13.60 -21.03 -1.23
C THR A 104 -15.02 -20.65 -0.76
N GLU A 105 -15.18 -19.69 0.16
CA GLU A 105 -16.52 -19.18 0.56
C GLU A 105 -17.26 -18.47 -0.58
N SER A 106 -16.53 -17.76 -1.44
CA SER A 106 -17.13 -17.07 -2.60
C SER A 106 -17.54 -18.01 -3.75
N ASN A 107 -17.05 -19.25 -3.78
CA ASN A 107 -17.46 -20.29 -4.73
C ASN A 107 -18.51 -21.26 -4.16
N ALA A 108 -18.95 -21.08 -2.91
CA ALA A 108 -19.96 -21.93 -2.27
C ALA A 108 -21.42 -21.52 -2.59
N SER A 109 -21.63 -20.50 -3.42
CA SER A 109 -22.96 -20.12 -3.94
C SER A 109 -23.15 -20.52 -5.41
N VAL A 110 -22.57 -21.64 -5.84
CA VAL A 110 -22.99 -22.32 -7.08
C VAL A 110 -24.19 -23.19 -6.71
N ASP A 111 -25.30 -22.52 -6.39
CA ASP A 111 -26.60 -23.18 -6.41
C ASP A 111 -26.91 -23.49 -7.86
N SER A 112 -27.02 -24.78 -8.12
CA SER A 112 -27.33 -25.31 -9.44
C SER A 112 -28.84 -25.22 -9.59
N ASP A 113 -29.33 -24.25 -10.36
CA ASP A 113 -30.64 -24.38 -10.96
C ASP A 113 -30.56 -24.08 -12.46
N GLU A 114 -30.93 -25.11 -13.20
CA GLU A 114 -31.14 -25.18 -14.64
C GLU A 114 -32.28 -24.27 -15.09
N GLU A 115 -32.18 -23.82 -16.35
CA GLU A 115 -33.27 -23.34 -17.20
C GLU A 115 -34.04 -22.08 -16.75
N ASP A 116 -33.69 -20.92 -17.33
CA ASP A 116 -34.64 -20.28 -18.23
C ASP A 116 -33.95 -19.30 -19.19
N ALA A 117 -34.34 -19.39 -20.44
CA ALA A 117 -34.05 -18.38 -21.44
C ALA A 117 -35.00 -17.20 -21.20
N ASP A 118 -34.45 -15.99 -21.16
CA ASP A 118 -34.96 -14.80 -21.85
C ASP A 118 -34.70 -13.48 -21.10
N GLU A 119 -34.22 -12.51 -21.90
CA GLU A 119 -34.45 -11.06 -21.73
C GLU A 119 -33.80 -10.32 -20.54
N PHE A 120 -32.49 -10.04 -20.64
CA PHE A 120 -31.94 -8.82 -20.02
C PHE A 120 -31.88 -7.68 -21.04
N PRO A 121 -32.50 -6.52 -20.77
CA PRO A 121 -32.43 -5.37 -21.68
C PRO A 121 -31.00 -4.85 -21.72
N SER A 122 -30.40 -4.86 -22.92
CA SER A 122 -29.06 -4.30 -23.13
C SER A 122 -29.10 -2.79 -22.90
N TYR A 123 -28.60 -2.33 -21.75
CA TYR A 123 -28.22 -0.93 -21.60
C TYR A 123 -26.73 -0.81 -21.26
N ALA A 124 -26.09 0.04 -22.06
CA ALA A 124 -24.68 0.41 -22.12
C ALA A 124 -23.73 -0.56 -22.86
N PRO A 125 -23.17 -0.17 -24.03
CA PRO A 125 -22.05 -0.89 -24.61
C PRO A 125 -20.85 -0.84 -23.66
N ARG A 126 -20.28 -2.01 -23.34
CA ARG A 126 -18.99 -2.12 -22.65
C ARG A 126 -17.91 -1.38 -23.45
N VAL A 127 -17.55 -0.19 -23.01
CA VAL A 127 -16.28 0.42 -23.40
C VAL A 127 -15.19 -0.43 -22.74
N LYS A 128 -14.40 -1.12 -23.56
CA LYS A 128 -13.20 -1.81 -23.08
C LYS A 128 -12.22 -0.74 -22.59
N THR A 129 -12.26 -0.40 -21.32
CA THR A 129 -11.18 0.36 -20.70
C THR A 129 -10.04 -0.61 -20.44
N GLU A 130 -9.10 -0.67 -21.37
CA GLU A 130 -7.79 -1.32 -21.19
C GLU A 130 -6.85 -0.49 -20.30
N ALA A 131 -7.36 0.54 -19.61
CA ALA A 131 -6.71 1.18 -18.49
C ALA A 131 -7.02 0.42 -17.19
N GLY A 132 -6.50 -0.82 -17.09
CA GLY A 132 -6.11 -1.33 -15.78
C GLY A 132 -5.11 -0.35 -15.21
N ARG A 133 -5.36 0.16 -14.00
CA ARG A 133 -4.42 1.06 -13.32
C ARG A 133 -3.21 0.23 -12.92
N ASP A 134 -2.28 0.08 -13.86
CA ASP A 134 -0.95 -0.48 -13.62
C ASP A 134 -0.23 0.47 -12.66
N VAL A 135 -0.28 0.15 -11.36
CA VAL A 135 0.71 0.66 -10.41
C VAL A 135 1.99 -0.16 -10.65
N SER A 136 2.58 0.03 -11.83
CA SER A 136 3.97 -0.33 -12.06
C SER A 136 4.79 0.64 -11.23
N GLY A 137 5.52 0.09 -10.25
CA GLY A 137 6.38 0.82 -9.34
C GLY A 137 7.45 1.60 -10.09
N SER A 138 7.17 2.86 -10.39
CA SER A 138 8.21 3.85 -10.58
C SER A 138 8.79 4.15 -9.21
N GLY A 139 10.01 3.64 -8.96
CA GLY A 139 10.80 3.82 -7.75
C GLY A 139 11.26 5.26 -7.53
N GLY A 140 10.32 6.21 -7.50
CA GLY A 140 10.53 7.54 -6.97
C GLY A 140 10.20 7.51 -5.48
N ASN A 141 11.23 7.43 -4.64
CA ASN A 141 11.10 7.65 -3.21
C ASN A 141 10.58 9.08 -2.99
N ASN A 142 9.26 9.24 -2.84
CA ASN A 142 8.64 10.49 -2.44
C ASN A 142 8.90 10.69 -0.94
N GLU A 143 10.13 11.09 -0.61
CA GLU A 143 10.62 11.37 0.75
C GLU A 143 9.74 12.40 1.46
N ALA A 144 9.14 13.33 0.73
CA ALA A 144 8.20 14.34 1.23
C ALA A 144 6.93 13.71 1.84
N PHE A 145 6.40 12.65 1.22
CA PHE A 145 5.21 11.96 1.74
C PHE A 145 5.55 11.13 2.99
N GLN A 146 6.74 10.53 3.01
CA GLN A 146 7.22 9.77 4.17
C GLN A 146 7.52 10.69 5.36
N THR A 147 8.10 11.88 5.13
CA THR A 147 8.33 12.88 6.20
C THR A 147 7.03 13.48 6.72
N ALA A 148 6.06 13.76 5.85
CA ALA A 148 4.73 14.22 6.28
C ALA A 148 4.01 13.16 7.13
N ALA A 149 4.09 11.88 6.74
CA ALA A 149 3.51 10.77 7.50
C ALA A 149 4.21 10.55 8.87
N GLN A 150 5.53 10.73 8.94
CA GLN A 150 6.29 10.62 10.19
C GLN A 150 6.00 11.78 11.16
N GLY A 151 5.75 12.99 10.64
CA GLY A 151 5.32 14.14 11.43
C GLY A 151 3.97 13.90 12.09
N LEU A 152 2.98 13.43 11.32
CA LEU A 152 1.65 13.10 11.84
C LEU A 152 1.69 11.96 12.87
N ALA A 153 2.50 10.93 12.62
CA ALA A 153 2.67 9.81 13.55
C ALA A 153 3.38 10.22 14.86
N SER A 154 4.26 11.21 14.82
CA SER A 154 4.95 11.73 16.02
C SER A 154 4.04 12.61 16.88
N GLU A 155 3.16 13.40 16.28
CA GLU A 155 2.12 14.19 16.97
C GLU A 155 1.11 13.28 17.69
N LEU A 156 0.62 12.23 17.02
CA LEU A 156 -0.30 11.27 17.62
C LEU A 156 0.35 10.47 18.77
N ARG A 157 1.68 10.25 18.71
CA ARG A 157 2.43 9.56 19.76
C ARG A 157 2.73 10.46 20.96
N ARG A 158 2.88 11.77 20.77
CA ARG A 158 3.08 12.74 21.86
C ARG A 158 1.86 12.90 22.76
N ARG A 159 0.66 12.56 22.28
CA ARG A 159 -0.57 12.59 23.09
C ARG A 159 -0.76 11.35 23.99
N GLY A 160 0.10 10.34 23.89
CA GLY A 160 -0.09 9.02 24.53
C GLY A 160 0.92 8.65 25.61
N LYS A 161 1.77 9.57 26.08
CA LYS A 161 2.78 9.27 27.10
C LYS A 161 2.63 10.18 28.32
N PRO A 162 2.05 9.70 29.44
CA PRO A 162 2.33 10.28 30.73
C PRO A 162 3.75 9.84 31.12
N GLU A 163 4.68 10.78 31.25
CA GLU A 163 5.90 10.51 32.03
C GLU A 163 5.49 10.40 33.50
N ALA A 164 5.53 9.17 33.98
CA ALA A 164 5.48 8.82 35.37
C ALA A 164 6.83 9.20 36.00
N ASP A 165 6.81 10.23 36.84
CA ASP A 165 7.71 10.38 37.98
C ASP A 165 7.06 11.31 39.01
N VAL A 166 5.91 10.90 39.57
CA VAL A 166 5.59 11.10 41.00
C VAL A 166 4.73 9.92 41.42
N ALA A 167 5.22 9.19 42.42
CA ALA A 167 4.56 8.06 43.02
C ALA A 167 3.19 8.45 43.62
N GLY A 168 2.18 7.62 43.32
CA GLY A 168 0.96 7.50 44.11
C GLY A 168 -0.20 8.39 43.68
N SER A 169 -1.07 7.88 42.80
CA SER A 169 -2.50 7.76 43.11
C SER A 169 -3.20 6.96 42.01
N GLY A 170 -4.15 6.13 42.43
CA GLY A 170 -4.77 5.09 41.62
C GLY A 170 -5.59 5.59 40.44
N ALA A 171 -5.70 4.69 39.47
CA ALA A 171 -6.78 4.68 38.50
C ALA A 171 -8.14 4.82 39.19
N GLN A 172 -8.95 5.78 38.74
CA GLN A 172 -10.41 5.68 38.82
C GLN A 172 -11.05 6.56 37.76
N ALA A 173 -11.78 5.90 36.88
CA ALA A 173 -12.68 6.48 35.91
C ALA A 173 -13.94 7.03 36.59
N ALA A 174 -14.55 8.00 35.92
CA ALA A 174 -15.99 8.24 35.81
C ALA A 174 -16.84 8.56 37.05
N SER A 175 -17.79 9.46 36.78
CA SER A 175 -18.99 9.81 37.52
C SER A 175 -18.81 10.78 38.69
N GLY A 176 -19.50 11.91 38.55
CA GLY A 176 -19.61 12.91 39.59
C GLY A 176 -20.39 12.37 40.77
N ASN A 177 -19.75 12.28 41.93
CA ASN A 177 -20.41 12.39 43.22
C ASN A 177 -19.36 12.63 44.32
N SER A 178 -18.96 13.87 44.54
CA SER A 178 -18.30 14.26 45.81
C SER A 178 -18.31 15.78 45.95
N LEU A 179 -19.48 16.35 46.23
CA LEU A 179 -19.66 17.77 46.52
C LEU A 179 -19.35 18.16 47.98
N PHE A 180 -18.75 17.27 48.79
CA PHE A 180 -18.30 17.63 50.14
C PHE A 180 -16.99 16.92 50.51
N PRO A 181 -15.85 17.64 50.59
CA PRO A 181 -14.68 17.10 51.25
C PRO A 181 -14.93 17.12 52.76
N SER A 182 -14.90 15.94 53.36
CA SER A 182 -14.92 15.78 54.80
C SER A 182 -13.63 16.34 55.40
N LYS A 183 -13.81 17.43 56.15
CA LYS A 183 -12.94 18.04 57.16
C LYS A 183 -11.64 17.27 57.53
N PRO A 184 -10.46 17.90 57.38
CA PRO A 184 -9.29 17.54 58.17
C PRO A 184 -9.14 18.50 59.36
N THR A 185 -8.86 17.91 60.51
CA THR A 185 -8.60 18.59 61.78
C THR A 185 -7.07 18.67 61.98
N THR A 186 -6.54 19.90 62.10
CA THR A 186 -5.25 20.31 62.69
C THR A 186 -3.99 19.84 61.92
N THR A 187 -2.99 20.65 61.55
CA THR A 187 -2.22 21.63 62.34
C THR A 187 -1.50 22.64 61.41
N THR A 188 -1.23 23.85 61.92
CA THR A 188 -0.21 24.82 61.43
C THR A 188 -0.57 25.71 60.22
N GLY A 189 -1.19 26.87 60.48
CA GLY A 189 -0.52 28.14 60.19
C GLY A 189 -0.58 28.80 58.80
N GLU A 190 -1.44 28.41 57.85
CA GLU A 190 -1.63 29.18 56.61
C GLU A 190 -3.11 29.48 56.36
N SER A 191 -3.42 30.75 56.07
CA SER A 191 -4.78 31.26 55.99
C SER A 191 -5.53 30.67 54.77
N PRO A 192 -6.84 30.38 54.87
CA PRO A 192 -7.63 29.85 53.76
C PRO A 192 -7.66 30.80 52.54
N HIS A 193 -7.39 32.09 52.76
CA HIS A 193 -7.23 33.07 51.68
C HIS A 193 -5.94 32.85 50.87
N ALA A 194 -4.82 32.48 51.50
CA ALA A 194 -3.58 32.19 50.79
C ALA A 194 -3.70 30.96 49.87
N GLN A 195 -4.48 29.95 50.27
CA GLN A 195 -4.77 28.78 49.44
C GLN A 195 -5.67 29.14 48.23
N ALA A 196 -6.66 30.02 48.42
CA ALA A 196 -7.49 30.50 47.32
C ALA A 196 -6.70 31.35 46.31
N GLU A 197 -5.79 32.20 46.79
CA GLU A 197 -4.90 33.00 45.93
C GLU A 197 -3.91 32.12 45.15
N ALA A 198 -3.39 31.06 45.77
CA ALA A 198 -2.56 30.06 45.09
C ALA A 198 -3.32 29.30 43.99
N LEU A 199 -4.59 28.95 44.22
CA LEU A 199 -5.43 28.30 43.22
C LEU A 199 -5.78 29.22 42.05
N LEU A 200 -6.14 30.48 42.33
CA LEU A 200 -6.47 31.46 41.27
C LEU A 200 -5.25 31.80 40.42
N SER A 201 -4.05 31.89 41.02
CA SER A 201 -2.81 32.11 40.26
C SER A 201 -2.42 30.88 39.42
N TYR A 202 -2.66 29.67 39.91
CA TYR A 202 -2.48 28.43 39.13
C TYR A 202 -3.41 28.40 37.90
N GLU A 203 -4.70 28.69 38.09
CA GLU A 203 -5.68 28.70 36.99
C GLU A 203 -5.34 29.77 35.94
N ARG A 204 -4.86 30.94 36.38
CA ARG A 204 -4.39 31.99 35.46
C ARG A 204 -3.20 31.53 34.63
N ASN A 205 -2.24 30.83 35.23
CA ASN A 205 -1.07 30.32 34.53
C ASN A 205 -1.44 29.19 33.54
N GLU A 206 -2.39 28.33 33.91
CA GLU A 206 -2.95 27.31 33.00
C GLU A 206 -3.65 27.98 31.79
N GLN A 207 -4.42 29.04 32.01
CA GLN A 207 -5.06 29.79 30.92
C GLN A 207 -4.03 30.46 29.99
N GLU A 208 -2.96 31.03 30.55
CA GLU A 208 -1.84 31.58 29.76
C GLU A 208 -1.12 30.48 28.96
N THR A 209 -0.98 29.29 29.54
CA THR A 209 -0.39 28.11 28.86
C THR A 209 -1.29 27.58 27.74
N LEU A 210 -2.60 27.49 27.96
CA LEU A 210 -3.55 27.04 26.94
C LEU A 210 -3.66 28.02 25.78
N THR A 211 -3.67 29.32 26.07
CA THR A 211 -3.75 30.36 25.03
C THR A 211 -2.47 30.41 24.19
N THR A 212 -1.30 30.26 24.82
CA THR A 212 -0.03 30.17 24.09
C THR A 212 0.05 28.90 23.24
N SER A 213 -0.41 27.75 23.75
CA SER A 213 -0.51 26.51 22.97
C SER A 213 -1.46 26.62 21.78
N LEU A 214 -2.63 27.23 21.94
CA LEU A 214 -3.58 27.44 20.84
C LEU A 214 -2.96 28.31 19.74
N LEU A 215 -2.27 29.38 20.14
CA LEU A 215 -1.61 30.28 19.21
C LEU A 215 -0.44 29.60 18.48
N ASP A 216 0.32 28.74 19.16
CA ASP A 216 1.39 27.96 18.54
C ASP A 216 0.84 26.90 17.58
N MET A 217 -0.24 26.20 17.98
CA MET A 217 -0.90 25.23 17.12
C MET A 217 -1.53 25.89 15.89
N ALA A 218 -2.09 27.10 16.03
CA ALA A 218 -2.58 27.89 14.90
C ALA A 218 -1.46 28.32 13.95
N LYS A 219 -0.28 28.70 14.49
CA LYS A 219 0.92 28.98 13.68
C LYS A 219 1.40 27.75 12.94
N LEU A 220 1.45 26.60 13.62
CA LEU A 220 1.82 25.32 13.02
C LEU A 220 0.86 24.94 11.90
N LEU A 221 -0.45 25.03 12.14
CA LEU A 221 -1.47 24.74 11.13
C LEU A 221 -1.35 25.67 9.92
N LYS A 222 -1.08 26.96 10.14
CA LYS A 222 -0.81 27.91 9.06
C LYS A 222 0.44 27.53 8.27
N GLN A 223 1.53 27.16 8.95
CA GLN A 223 2.75 26.71 8.30
C GLN A 223 2.53 25.42 7.50
N GLN A 224 1.75 24.48 8.03
CA GLN A 224 1.33 23.27 7.33
C GLN A 224 0.48 23.59 6.10
N SER A 225 -0.44 24.55 6.19
CA SER A 225 -1.25 25.01 5.05
C SER A 225 -0.39 25.63 3.95
N ILE A 226 0.61 26.44 4.31
CA ILE A 226 1.57 27.01 3.34
C ILE A 226 2.38 25.90 2.67
N ASN A 227 2.89 24.95 3.45
CA ASN A 227 3.64 23.80 2.90
C ASN A 227 2.77 22.94 1.98
N PHE A 228 1.50 22.73 2.35
CA PHE A 228 0.54 22.03 1.51
C PHE A 228 0.27 22.78 0.21
N SER A 229 0.12 24.10 0.24
CA SER A 229 -0.02 24.93 -0.96
C SER A 229 1.20 24.83 -1.89
N ASN A 230 2.42 24.88 -1.33
CA ASN A 230 3.65 24.73 -2.12
C ASN A 230 3.78 23.33 -2.72
N THR A 231 3.34 22.30 -1.99
CA THR A 231 3.33 20.92 -2.49
C THR A 231 2.32 20.76 -3.61
N LEU A 232 1.12 21.33 -3.48
CA LEU A 232 0.11 21.33 -4.55
C LEU A 232 0.60 22.03 -5.83
N GLU A 233 1.36 23.12 -5.69
CA GLU A 233 1.98 23.78 -6.84
C GLU A 233 3.02 22.88 -7.53
N GLY A 234 3.83 22.16 -6.74
CA GLY A 234 4.73 21.13 -7.25
C GLY A 234 3.99 19.99 -7.97
N ASP A 235 2.94 19.45 -7.34
CA ASP A 235 2.14 18.34 -7.87
C ASP A 235 1.43 18.73 -9.16
N LYS A 236 0.95 19.97 -9.29
CA LYS A 236 0.34 20.47 -10.53
C LYS A 236 1.30 20.33 -11.72
N ASN A 237 2.55 20.71 -11.55
CA ASN A 237 3.56 20.59 -12.61
C ASN A 237 3.84 19.12 -12.98
N VAL A 238 3.76 18.20 -12.02
CA VAL A 238 3.90 16.76 -12.26
C VAL A 238 2.68 16.22 -13.01
N VAL A 239 1.47 16.64 -12.62
CA VAL A 239 0.23 16.27 -13.31
C VAL A 239 0.24 16.79 -14.75
N ASP A 240 0.66 18.02 -14.99
CA ASP A 240 0.77 18.59 -16.34
C ASP A 240 1.79 17.81 -17.18
N ARG A 241 2.93 17.40 -16.60
CA ARG A 241 3.92 16.54 -17.26
C ARG A 241 3.38 15.14 -17.54
N ALA A 242 2.61 14.57 -16.62
CA ALA A 242 1.98 13.28 -16.80
C ALA A 242 0.90 13.33 -17.89
N LEU A 243 0.10 14.41 -17.95
CA LEU A 243 -0.87 14.66 -19.02
C LEU A 243 -0.19 14.79 -20.37
N ALA A 244 0.89 15.58 -20.46
CA ALA A 244 1.67 15.71 -21.69
C ALA A 244 2.34 14.38 -22.09
N GLY A 245 2.80 13.59 -21.13
CA GLY A 245 3.37 12.26 -21.36
C GLY A 245 2.32 11.26 -21.85
N LEU A 246 1.11 11.32 -21.30
CA LEU A 246 -0.03 10.49 -21.71
C LEU A 246 -0.47 10.86 -23.11
N ASP A 247 -0.65 12.15 -23.43
CA ASP A 247 -1.01 12.61 -24.78
C ASP A 247 0.05 12.22 -25.82
N LYS A 248 1.33 12.31 -25.46
CA LYS A 248 2.41 11.80 -26.31
C LYS A 248 2.33 10.28 -26.51
N ASN A 249 1.97 9.53 -25.47
CA ASN A 249 1.83 8.09 -25.56
C ASN A 249 0.61 7.68 -26.39
N THR A 250 -0.54 8.35 -26.22
CA THR A 250 -1.74 8.11 -27.04
C THR A 250 -1.46 8.40 -28.51
N LEU A 251 -0.77 9.48 -28.84
CA LEU A 251 -0.35 9.78 -30.22
C LEU A 251 0.58 8.70 -30.81
N ASN A 252 1.54 8.21 -30.01
CA ASN A 252 2.43 7.12 -30.43
C ASN A 252 1.68 5.80 -30.60
N MET A 253 0.72 5.51 -29.71
CA MET A 253 -0.12 4.31 -29.76
C MET A 253 -1.08 4.37 -30.96
N ASP A 254 -1.63 5.53 -31.30
CA ASP A 254 -2.44 5.73 -32.49
C ASP A 254 -1.60 5.56 -33.77
N ALA A 255 -0.38 6.10 -33.79
CA ALA A 255 0.53 5.91 -34.90
C ALA A 255 0.92 4.43 -35.08
N ALA A 256 1.19 3.72 -33.97
CA ALA A 256 1.46 2.29 -33.96
C ALA A 256 0.22 1.49 -34.40
N SER A 257 -0.97 1.84 -33.90
CA SER A 257 -2.24 1.20 -34.26
C SER A 257 -2.58 1.38 -35.73
N LYS A 258 -2.31 2.56 -36.31
CA LYS A 258 -2.46 2.79 -37.75
C LYS A 258 -1.52 1.89 -38.56
N ARG A 259 -0.25 1.75 -38.15
CA ARG A 259 0.73 0.86 -38.80
C ARG A 259 0.40 -0.63 -38.63
N MET A 260 -0.13 -1.02 -37.48
CA MET A 260 -0.53 -2.40 -37.22
C MET A 260 -1.85 -2.75 -37.92
N SER A 261 -2.76 -1.79 -38.05
CA SER A 261 -4.00 -1.90 -38.80
C SER A 261 -3.74 -2.02 -40.31
N THR A 262 -2.78 -1.26 -40.86
CA THR A 262 -2.38 -1.43 -42.27
C THR A 262 -1.74 -2.79 -42.51
N LEU A 263 -0.91 -3.28 -41.57
CA LEU A 263 -0.35 -4.62 -41.64
C LEU A 263 -1.45 -5.69 -41.59
N ARG A 264 -2.40 -5.60 -40.66
CA ARG A 264 -3.55 -6.52 -40.57
C ARG A 264 -4.33 -6.59 -41.89
N LYS A 265 -4.63 -5.44 -42.51
CA LYS A 265 -5.30 -5.43 -43.83
C LYS A 265 -4.46 -6.08 -44.94
N MET A 266 -3.13 -5.97 -44.87
CA MET A 266 -2.23 -6.62 -45.82
C MET A 266 -2.03 -8.12 -45.56
N THR A 267 -2.06 -8.59 -44.32
CA THR A 267 -1.90 -10.02 -44.00
C THR A 267 -3.18 -10.83 -44.08
N GLU A 268 -4.35 -10.25 -43.79
CA GLU A 268 -5.64 -10.96 -43.88
C GLU A 268 -6.16 -11.03 -45.33
N GLY A 269 -5.80 -10.08 -46.20
CA GLY A 269 -6.31 -9.99 -47.58
C GLY A 269 -5.59 -10.87 -48.62
N LYS A 270 -4.37 -11.36 -48.34
CA LYS A 270 -3.57 -12.07 -49.34
C LYS A 270 -4.03 -13.51 -49.56
N GLY A 271 -4.58 -14.18 -48.55
CA GLY A 271 -4.97 -15.59 -48.64
C GLY A 271 -6.14 -15.88 -49.58
N TRP A 272 -7.13 -14.97 -49.67
CA TRP A 272 -8.28 -15.18 -50.56
C TRP A 272 -7.93 -14.97 -52.04
N TRP A 273 -7.18 -13.90 -52.34
CA TRP A 273 -6.72 -13.63 -53.71
C TRP A 273 -5.74 -14.70 -54.21
N ASP A 274 -4.87 -15.21 -53.34
CA ASP A 274 -3.92 -16.26 -53.71
C ASP A 274 -4.63 -17.60 -54.00
N ARG A 275 -5.65 -17.94 -53.21
CA ARG A 275 -6.54 -19.10 -53.48
C ARG A 275 -7.31 -18.93 -54.79
N MET A 276 -7.83 -17.74 -55.09
CA MET A 276 -8.52 -17.50 -56.36
C MET A 276 -7.59 -17.61 -57.57
N LYS A 277 -6.33 -17.13 -57.47
CA LYS A 277 -5.34 -17.31 -58.53
C LYS A 277 -4.96 -18.78 -58.73
N LEU A 278 -4.88 -19.54 -57.63
CA LEU A 278 -4.64 -20.99 -57.69
C LEU A 278 -5.77 -21.72 -58.45
N TYR A 279 -7.04 -21.42 -58.12
CA TYR A 279 -8.18 -22.02 -58.81
C TYR A 279 -8.25 -21.62 -60.29
N GLY A 280 -7.90 -20.38 -60.62
CA GLY A 280 -7.79 -19.94 -62.02
C GLY A 280 -6.74 -20.73 -62.80
N MET A 281 -5.55 -20.96 -62.21
CA MET A 281 -4.51 -21.78 -62.85
C MET A 281 -4.92 -23.24 -62.99
N ILE A 282 -5.56 -23.84 -61.97
CA ILE A 282 -6.04 -25.22 -62.03
C ILE A 282 -7.10 -25.40 -63.13
N GLY A 283 -8.03 -24.45 -63.25
CA GLY A 283 -9.08 -24.48 -64.27
C GLY A 283 -8.53 -24.25 -65.68
N GLY A 284 -7.53 -23.38 -65.83
CA GLY A 284 -6.85 -23.16 -67.10
C GLY A 284 -6.11 -24.40 -67.59
N LEU A 285 -5.36 -25.07 -66.71
CA LEU A 285 -4.67 -26.33 -67.03
C LEU A 285 -5.66 -27.45 -67.38
N TRP A 286 -6.79 -27.50 -66.67
CA TRP A 286 -7.87 -28.44 -66.97
C TRP A 286 -8.49 -28.21 -68.36
N LEU A 287 -8.76 -26.94 -68.74
CA LEU A 287 -9.26 -26.60 -70.06
C LEU A 287 -8.25 -26.93 -71.17
N ILE A 288 -6.96 -26.68 -70.94
CA ILE A 288 -5.89 -27.04 -71.89
C ILE A 288 -5.82 -28.56 -72.09
N ALA A 289 -5.89 -29.34 -71.00
CA ALA A 289 -5.93 -30.79 -71.08
C ALA A 289 -7.17 -31.30 -71.83
N PHE A 290 -8.34 -30.69 -71.59
CA PHE A 290 -9.58 -31.00 -72.29
C PHE A 290 -9.47 -30.70 -73.80
N LEU A 291 -8.86 -29.57 -74.15
CA LEU A 291 -8.60 -29.20 -75.55
C LEU A 291 -7.67 -30.21 -76.22
N ILE A 292 -6.58 -30.64 -75.56
CA ILE A 292 -5.67 -31.66 -76.11
C ILE A 292 -6.38 -33.00 -76.34
N VAL A 293 -7.23 -33.45 -75.41
CA VAL A 293 -7.98 -34.71 -75.55
C VAL A 293 -9.03 -34.64 -76.66
N PHE A 294 -9.66 -33.48 -76.87
CA PHE A 294 -10.73 -33.34 -77.86
C PHE A 294 -10.22 -32.96 -79.26
N VAL A 295 -9.11 -32.21 -79.34
CA VAL A 295 -8.47 -31.77 -80.59
C VAL A 295 -7.40 -32.77 -81.05
N GLY A 296 -6.69 -33.44 -80.14
CA GLY A 296 -5.68 -34.45 -80.46
C GLY A 296 -6.16 -35.57 -81.39
N PRO A 297 -7.40 -36.10 -81.24
CA PRO A 297 -7.97 -37.08 -82.18
C PRO A 297 -8.35 -36.46 -83.53
N LYS A 298 -8.67 -35.16 -83.57
CA LYS A 298 -9.11 -34.44 -84.78
C LYS A 298 -7.97 -33.97 -85.68
N VAL A 299 -6.75 -33.87 -85.16
CA VAL A 299 -5.56 -33.40 -85.91
C VAL A 299 -4.71 -34.58 -86.40
N ARG A 300 -5.08 -35.83 -86.08
CA ARG A 300 -4.41 -37.05 -86.53
C ARG A 300 -5.05 -37.71 -87.77
N PHE A 301 -5.87 -36.98 -88.52
CA PHE A 301 -6.38 -37.38 -89.83
C PHE A 301 -6.00 -36.33 -90.88
#